data_AF-A0A8S3KCC8-F1
#
_entry.id   AF-A0A8S3KCC8-F1
#
_cell.length_a   1.000
_cell.length_b   1.000
_cell.length_c   1.000
_cell.angle_alpha   90.00
_cell.angle_beta   90.00
_cell.angle_gamma   90.00
#
_symmetry.space_group_name_H-M   'P 1'
#
loop_
_entity.id
_entity.type
_entity.pdbx_description
1 polymer ?
#
loop_
_entity_poly.entity_id
_entity_poly.type
_entity_poly.pdbx_seq_one_letter_code
_entity_poly.pdbx_strand_id
1 'polypeptide(L)' 'STASTKHDRKQLAAAYAPDRVPRILFAGEATHQQYYSTVNAAMETGIQAAKTILSTIN' A
#
# COMPACT_ATOMS: atom_id res chain seq x y z
N SER A 1 -7.28 -28.61 -14.73
CA SER A 1 -6.83 -27.24 -14.98
C SER A 1 -6.82 -26.43 -13.70
N THR A 2 -5.69 -26.41 -13.00
CA THR A 2 -5.47 -25.52 -11.87
C THR A 2 -5.29 -24.11 -12.41
N ALA A 3 -6.28 -23.24 -12.19
CA ALA A 3 -6.15 -21.83 -12.49
C ALA A 3 -4.97 -21.28 -11.68
N SER A 4 -3.86 -21.01 -12.36
CA SER A 4 -2.77 -20.22 -11.81
C SER A 4 -3.30 -18.81 -11.57
N THR A 5 -3.83 -18.57 -10.37
CA THR A 5 -4.24 -17.24 -9.91
C THR A 5 -3.05 -16.30 -10.09
N LYS A 6 -3.09 -15.45 -11.12
CA LYS A 6 -2.19 -14.31 -11.24
C LYS A 6 -2.31 -13.56 -9.92
N HIS A 7 -1.25 -13.56 -9.11
CA HIS A 7 -1.23 -12.79 -7.88
C HIS A 7 -1.42 -11.32 -8.26
N ASP A 8 -2.61 -10.78 -7.96
CA ASP A 8 -2.90 -9.37 -8.18
C ASP A 8 -2.05 -8.58 -7.18
N ARG A 9 -0.94 -8.02 -7.67
CA ARG A 9 0.07 -7.33 -6.83
C ARG A 9 -0.49 -6.10 -6.12
N LYS A 10 -1.72 -5.68 -6.44
CA LYS A 10 -2.52 -4.72 -5.65
C LYS A 10 -2.68 -5.14 -4.18
N GLN A 11 -2.50 -6.41 -3.85
CA GLN A 11 -2.53 -6.89 -2.47
C GLN A 11 -1.46 -6.25 -1.58
N LEU A 12 -0.28 -5.90 -2.11
CA LEU A 12 0.83 -5.35 -1.30
C LEU A 12 0.58 -3.92 -0.81
N ALA A 13 -0.26 -3.16 -1.52
CA ALA A 13 -0.61 -1.79 -1.15
C ALA A 13 -1.81 -1.72 -0.19
N ALA A 14 -2.52 -2.83 0.01
CA ALA A 14 -3.74 -2.85 0.81
C ALA A 14 -3.41 -2.79 2.30
N ALA A 15 -3.93 -1.77 2.98
CA ALA A 15 -3.81 -1.65 4.42
C ALA A 15 -4.56 -2.79 5.13
N TYR A 16 -4.02 -3.24 6.27
CA TYR A 16 -4.79 -4.05 7.21
C TYR A 16 -5.59 -3.11 8.13
N ALA A 17 -6.90 -3.15 8.01
CA ALA A 17 -7.82 -2.21 8.67
C ALA A 17 -9.02 -2.92 9.33
N PRO A 18 -8.81 -3.63 10.45
CA PRO A 18 -9.92 -4.16 11.24
C PRO A 18 -10.83 -3.01 11.69
N ASP A 19 -12.15 -3.25 11.66
CA ASP A 19 -13.18 -2.27 12.02
C ASP A 19 -13.08 -0.94 11.24
N ARG A 20 -12.54 -1.00 10.01
CA ARG A 20 -12.28 0.16 9.13
C ARG A 20 -11.28 1.16 9.70
N VAL A 21 -10.57 0.81 10.76
CA VAL A 21 -9.48 1.62 11.32
C VAL A 21 -8.17 1.04 10.79
N PRO A 22 -7.40 1.79 9.97
CA PRO A 22 -6.11 1.30 9.48
C PRO A 22 -5.15 1.08 10.66
N ARG A 23 -4.72 -0.17 10.85
CA ARG A 23 -3.76 -0.57 11.89
C ARG A 23 -2.37 -0.81 11.33
N ILE A 24 -2.29 -1.37 10.11
CA ILE A 24 -1.02 -1.56 9.40
C ILE A 24 -1.18 -0.94 8.02
N LEU A 25 -0.25 -0.04 7.69
CA LEU A 25 -0.13 0.60 6.40
C LEU A 25 1.15 0.12 5.73
N PHE A 26 1.11 -0.03 4.41
CA PHE A 26 2.27 -0.40 3.61
C PHE A 26 2.71 0.78 2.74
N ALA A 27 4.01 1.01 2.67
CA ALA A 27 4.64 2.05 1.86
C ALA A 27 5.97 1.54 1.30
N GLY A 28 6.54 2.28 0.35
CA GLY A 28 7.76 1.92 -0.36
C GLY A 28 7.49 1.64 -1.84
N GLU A 29 8.54 1.60 -2.65
CA GLU A 29 8.45 1.43 -4.10
C GLU A 29 7.65 0.20 -4.56
N ALA A 30 7.67 -0.87 -3.75
CA ALA A 30 6.95 -2.11 -4.03
C ALA A 30 5.42 -1.96 -3.92
N THR A 31 4.94 -0.92 -3.25
CA THR A 31 3.51 -0.64 -3.05
C THR A 31 2.96 0.36 -4.07
N HIS A 32 3.81 0.96 -4.90
CA HIS A 32 3.37 1.84 -5.99
C HIS A 32 2.80 1.03 -7.16
N GLN A 33 1.68 1.48 -7.74
CA GLN A 33 0.94 0.70 -8.74
C GLN A 33 1.65 0.59 -10.10
N GLN A 34 2.53 1.53 -10.44
CA GLN A 34 3.13 1.65 -11.77
C GLN A 34 4.65 1.80 -11.79
N TYR A 35 5.28 2.24 -10.70
CA TYR A 35 6.68 2.68 -10.67
C TYR A 35 7.42 1.91 -9.59
N TYR A 36 7.92 0.74 -9.95
CA TYR A 36 8.69 -0.12 -9.05
C TYR A 36 10.16 0.25 -9.06
N SER A 37 10.89 -0.03 -7.99
CA SER A 37 12.34 0.19 -7.94
C SER A 37 12.78 1.63 -8.22
N THR A 38 11.94 2.59 -7.82
CA THR A 38 12.25 4.02 -7.95
C THR A 38 12.09 4.73 -6.62
N VAL A 39 13.04 5.62 -6.33
CA VAL A 39 13.03 6.45 -5.11
C VAL A 39 11.77 7.33 -5.05
N ASN A 40 11.33 7.88 -6.18
CA ASN A 40 10.15 8.73 -6.24
C ASN A 40 8.87 7.98 -5.81
N ALA A 41 8.71 6.73 -6.26
CA ALA A 41 7.59 5.90 -5.84
C ALA A 41 7.61 5.55 -4.34
N ALA A 42 8.81 5.31 -3.78
CA ALA A 42 8.95 5.10 -2.34
C ALA A 42 8.57 6.36 -1.55
N MET A 43 8.98 7.54 -2.01
CA MET A 43 8.61 8.81 -1.40
C MET A 43 7.10 9.06 -1.48
N GLU A 44 6.50 8.93 -2.66
CA GLU A 44 5.07 9.20 -2.87
C GLU A 44 4.18 8.28 -2.02
N THR A 45 4.47 6.98 -1.99
CA THR A 45 3.72 6.02 -1.17
C THR A 45 3.91 6.27 0.33
N GLY A 46 5.09 6.70 0.78
CA GLY A 46 5.33 7.13 2.15
C GLY A 46 4.49 8.34 2.56
N ILE A 47 4.42 9.36 1.70
CA ILE A 47 3.58 10.56 1.94
C ILE A 47 2.10 10.18 2.04
N GLN A 48 1.62 9.28 1.18
CA GLN A 48 0.24 8.79 1.22
C GLN A 48 -0.06 8.09 2.55
N ALA A 49 0.81 7.18 3.00
CA ALA A 49 0.65 6.51 4.29
C ALA A 49 0.63 7.50 5.47
N ALA A 50 1.52 8.50 5.45
CA ALA A 50 1.54 9.55 6.48
C ALA A 50 0.23 10.37 6.51
N LYS A 51 -0.33 10.73 5.35
CA LYS A 51 -1.63 11.41 5.26
C LYS A 51 -2.75 10.56 5.87
N THR A 52 -2.76 9.24 5.59
CA THR A 52 -3.74 8.32 6.20
C THR A 52 -3.63 8.30 7.72
N ILE A 53 -2.40 8.21 8.27
CA ILE A 53 -2.16 8.28 9.71
C ILE A 53 -2.74 9.58 10.29
N LEU A 54 -2.36 10.73 9.74
CA LEU A 54 -2.82 12.04 10.21
C LEU A 54 -4.34 12.19 10.17
N SER A 55 -4.99 11.66 9.12
CA SER A 55 -6.45 11.68 9.00
C SER A 55 -7.18 10.72 9.94
N THR A 56 -6.48 9.73 10.50
CA THR A 56 -7.07 8.71 11.39
C THR A 56 -6.90 9.07 12.88
N ILE A 57 -5.90 9.88 13.22
CA ILE A 57 -5.56 10.23 14.61
C ILE A 57 -6.12 11.58 15.08
N ASN A 58 -6.70 12.37 14.17
CA ASN A 58 -7.41 13.61 14.45
C ASN A 58 -8.93 13.38 14.44
#